data_AF-A0A098BVI5-F1
#
_entry.id   AF-A0A098BVI5-F1
#
_cell.length_a   1.000
_cell.length_b   1.000
_cell.length_c   1.000
_cell.angle_alpha   90.00
_cell.angle_beta   90.00
_cell.angle_gamma   90.00
#
_symmetry.space_group_name_H-M   'P 1'
#
loop_
_entity.id
_entity.type
_entity.pdbx_description
1 polymer ?
#
loop_
_entity_poly.entity_id
_entity_poly.type
_entity_poly.pdbx_seq_one_letter_code
_entity_poly.pdbx_strand_id
1 'polypeptide(L)'
;VLEPIKGYYVEPISTLDFASLYPSIMIAHNLCYSTLVIDPKEIQHLKEDDVTTVQGKGNVKFVKQNVKKGVLPLIVEELIQARKKAKRLMAEAKDKMTKMVLNGRQLALKISANSVYGYTGASAGGQLPCLEVALSITTLGRCMIEKTKEKVESFYNQQNGYKHNAVVVYGDTDSVMVKFGTSDIAEAMQLGKEAAERISKEFLSPIKLEFEKVYCPYLLLNKKRYAGLLYTNPTKYDKMDCKGIETVRRDFCILI
;
A
#
# COMPACT_ATOMS: atom_id res chain seq x y z
N VAL A 1 -2.84 10.09 2.65
CA VAL A 1 -3.72 9.72 3.78
C VAL A 1 -5.04 10.42 3.54
N LEU A 2 -6.12 9.66 3.37
CA LEU A 2 -7.45 10.22 3.18
C LEU A 2 -7.96 10.84 4.49
N GLU A 3 -8.91 11.76 4.38
CA GLU A 3 -9.58 12.30 5.57
C GLU A 3 -10.45 11.20 6.21
N PRO A 4 -10.26 10.90 7.51
CA PRO A 4 -11.06 9.88 8.18
C PRO A 4 -12.50 10.35 8.38
N ILE A 5 -13.46 9.48 8.05
CA ILE A 5 -14.82 9.61 8.55
C ILE A 5 -14.81 9.09 9.98
N LYS A 6 -14.58 10.00 10.93
CA LYS A 6 -14.43 9.67 12.36
C LYS A 6 -15.72 9.07 12.90
N GLY A 7 -15.58 8.10 13.81
CA GLY A 7 -16.72 7.49 14.44
C GLY A 7 -16.43 6.13 15.07
N TYR A 8 -17.46 5.61 15.71
CA TYR A 8 -17.52 4.24 16.19
C TYR A 8 -18.42 3.43 15.24
N TYR A 9 -17.81 2.48 14.55
CA TYR A 9 -18.45 1.60 13.58
C TYR A 9 -18.71 0.27 14.24
N VAL A 10 -19.99 -0.10 14.34
CA VAL A 10 -20.40 -1.42 14.84
C VAL A 10 -20.32 -2.45 13.72
N GLU A 11 -20.43 -2.00 12.47
CA GLU A 11 -20.37 -2.84 11.29
C GLU A 11 -18.92 -3.20 10.90
N PRO A 12 -18.71 -4.37 10.26
CA PRO A 12 -17.45 -4.78 9.65
C PRO A 12 -16.83 -3.74 8.70
N ILE A 13 -15.55 -3.41 8.93
CA ILE A 13 -14.73 -2.58 8.06
C ILE A 13 -13.62 -3.43 7.45
N SER A 14 -13.64 -3.60 6.13
CA SER A 14 -12.63 -4.38 5.40
C SER A 14 -11.41 -3.53 5.08
N THR A 15 -10.22 -4.06 5.34
CA THR A 15 -8.96 -3.38 5.03
C THR A 15 -8.33 -4.02 3.80
N LEU A 16 -8.09 -3.20 2.77
CA LEU A 16 -7.37 -3.59 1.55
C LEU A 16 -6.03 -2.84 1.53
N ASP A 17 -4.93 -3.55 1.31
CA ASP A 17 -3.56 -3.02 1.40
C ASP A 17 -2.76 -3.30 0.12
N PHE A 18 -1.99 -2.31 -0.34
CA PHE A 18 -1.12 -2.48 -1.50
C PHE A 18 0.15 -3.24 -1.12
N ALA A 19 0.36 -4.40 -1.76
CA ALA A 19 1.52 -5.22 -1.49
C ALA A 19 2.82 -4.52 -1.92
N SER A 20 3.61 -4.04 -0.94
CA SER A 20 4.85 -3.31 -1.16
C SER A 20 4.66 -2.08 -2.06
N LEU A 21 3.71 -1.19 -1.71
CA LEU A 21 3.28 -0.05 -2.53
C LEU A 21 4.42 0.69 -3.25
N TYR A 22 5.34 1.32 -2.50
CA TYR A 22 6.38 2.16 -3.10
C TYR A 22 7.36 1.38 -4.00
N PRO A 23 7.92 0.23 -3.56
CA PRO A 23 8.64 -0.66 -4.47
C PRO A 23 7.89 -1.01 -5.76
N SER A 24 6.60 -1.36 -5.66
CA SER A 24 5.79 -1.75 -6.81
C SER A 24 5.56 -0.58 -7.77
N ILE A 25 5.37 0.64 -7.26
CA ILE A 25 5.30 1.87 -8.08
C ILE A 25 6.62 2.10 -8.84
N MET A 26 7.75 1.97 -8.16
CA MET A 26 9.06 2.15 -8.78
C MET A 26 9.26 1.19 -9.96
N ILE A 27 8.84 -0.07 -9.79
CA ILE A 27 8.93 -1.09 -10.83
C ILE A 27 7.95 -0.79 -11.98
N ALA A 28 6.66 -0.64 -11.66
CA ALA A 28 5.58 -0.48 -12.64
C ALA A 28 5.79 0.74 -13.55
N HIS A 29 6.29 1.84 -12.99
CA HIS A 29 6.50 3.10 -13.71
C HIS A 29 7.96 3.35 -14.11
N ASN A 30 8.85 2.38 -13.86
CA ASN A 30 10.28 2.46 -14.18
C ASN A 30 10.98 3.71 -13.61
N LEU A 31 10.74 4.01 -12.34
CA LEU A 31 11.25 5.22 -11.68
C LEU A 31 12.68 5.00 -11.18
N CYS A 32 13.64 5.73 -11.76
CA CYS A 32 15.06 5.62 -11.42
C CYS A 32 15.81 6.91 -11.78
N TYR A 33 16.96 7.14 -11.14
CA TYR A 33 17.93 8.15 -11.57
C TYR A 33 18.29 8.03 -13.05
N SER A 34 18.49 6.80 -13.54
CA SER A 34 18.97 6.55 -14.90
C SER A 34 17.88 6.62 -15.98
N THR A 35 16.62 6.78 -15.58
CA THR A 35 15.44 6.88 -16.46
C THR A 35 14.75 8.23 -16.34
N LEU A 36 15.16 9.07 -15.39
CA LEU A 36 14.69 10.45 -15.23
C LEU A 36 15.13 11.28 -16.44
N VAL A 37 14.19 12.01 -17.02
CA VAL A 37 14.46 12.92 -18.14
C VAL A 37 14.74 14.31 -17.57
N ILE A 38 15.98 14.78 -17.74
CA ILE A 38 16.41 16.10 -17.26
C ILE A 38 16.26 17.13 -18.37
N ASP A 39 16.77 16.82 -19.58
CA ASP A 39 16.59 17.66 -20.76
C ASP A 39 15.52 17.03 -21.68
N PRO A 40 14.41 17.75 -21.99
CA PRO A 40 13.41 17.28 -22.95
C PRO A 40 13.96 16.89 -24.33
N LYS A 41 15.13 17.40 -24.73
CA LYS A 41 15.82 17.02 -25.98
C LYS A 41 16.22 15.54 -26.00
N GLU A 42 16.49 14.94 -24.84
CA GLU A 42 16.87 13.53 -24.71
C GLU A 42 15.77 12.57 -25.19
N ILE A 43 14.51 13.02 -25.20
CA ILE A 43 13.36 12.20 -25.57
C ILE A 43 12.66 12.65 -26.86
N GLN A 44 13.21 13.61 -27.60
CA GLN A 44 12.58 14.11 -28.85
C GLN A 44 12.41 13.04 -29.93
N HIS A 45 13.27 12.02 -29.91
CA HIS A 45 13.21 10.89 -30.85
C HIS A 45 12.32 9.74 -30.35
N LEU A 46 11.80 9.83 -29.12
CA LEU A 46 10.94 8.82 -28.52
C LEU A 46 9.46 9.17 -28.74
N LYS A 47 8.60 8.14 -28.75
CA LYS A 47 7.15 8.35 -28.79
C LYS A 47 6.64 8.73 -27.41
N GLU A 48 5.48 9.40 -27.33
CA GLU A 48 4.85 9.69 -26.04
C GLU A 48 4.56 8.40 -25.24
N ASP A 49 4.23 7.32 -25.93
CA ASP A 49 4.01 6.00 -25.33
C ASP A 49 5.28 5.39 -24.71
N ASP A 50 6.47 5.91 -24.99
CA ASP A 50 7.74 5.46 -24.41
C ASP A 50 8.10 6.23 -23.14
N VAL A 51 7.28 7.20 -22.73
CA VAL A 51 7.55 8.11 -21.60
C VAL A 51 6.41 8.07 -20.60
N THR A 52 6.75 7.92 -19.32
CA THR A 52 5.83 8.11 -18.21
C THR A 52 5.93 9.55 -17.73
N THR A 53 4.82 10.29 -17.76
CA THR A 53 4.74 11.63 -17.17
C THR A 53 4.02 11.54 -15.83
N VAL A 54 4.68 11.92 -14.75
CA VAL A 54 4.09 12.03 -13.42
C VAL A 54 3.65 13.47 -13.21
N GLN A 55 2.35 13.68 -13.21
CA GLN A 55 1.76 15.01 -13.01
C GLN A 55 1.96 15.46 -11.57
N GLY A 56 2.48 16.68 -11.40
CA GLY A 56 2.84 17.23 -10.10
C GLY A 56 3.61 18.52 -10.24
N LYS A 57 4.37 18.89 -9.19
CA LYS A 57 5.21 20.09 -9.23
C LYS A 57 6.32 19.93 -10.27
N GLY A 58 6.15 20.55 -11.44
CA GLY A 58 7.14 20.54 -12.52
C GLY A 58 7.02 19.40 -13.54
N ASN A 59 5.95 18.59 -13.50
CA ASN A 59 5.69 17.45 -14.42
C ASN A 59 6.95 16.64 -14.74
N VAL A 60 7.27 15.67 -13.88
CA VAL A 60 8.49 14.86 -14.01
C VAL A 60 8.27 13.77 -15.05
N LYS A 61 9.23 13.60 -15.96
CA LYS A 61 9.18 12.58 -17.02
C LYS A 61 10.22 11.49 -16.78
N PHE A 62 9.82 10.25 -17.03
CA PHE A 62 10.69 9.07 -16.97
C PHE A 62 10.55 8.25 -18.24
N VAL A 63 11.66 7.74 -18.76
CA VAL A 63 11.65 6.79 -19.87
C VAL A 63 11.11 5.43 -19.39
N LYS A 64 10.25 4.78 -20.18
CA LYS A 64 9.65 3.48 -19.84
C LYS A 64 10.63 2.33 -20.02
N GLN A 65 10.29 1.19 -19.40
CA GLN A 65 11.13 -0.01 -19.35
C GLN A 65 11.46 -0.62 -20.72
N ASN A 66 10.62 -0.39 -21.74
CA ASN A 66 10.82 -0.88 -23.11
C ASN A 66 11.98 -0.18 -23.83
N VAL A 67 12.32 1.06 -23.43
CA VAL A 67 13.47 1.78 -23.95
C VAL A 67 14.71 1.53 -23.08
N LYS A 68 14.57 1.67 -21.76
CA LYS A 68 15.68 1.47 -20.81
C LYS A 68 15.16 1.02 -19.45
N LYS A 69 15.59 -0.15 -18.98
CA LYS A 69 15.26 -0.60 -17.62
C LYS A 69 16.11 0.13 -16.58
N GLY A 70 15.46 0.74 -15.59
CA GLY A 70 16.12 1.46 -14.51
C GLY A 70 16.86 0.55 -13.53
N VAL A 71 17.90 1.07 -12.88
CA VAL A 71 18.69 0.35 -11.88
C VAL A 71 17.91 0.16 -10.57
N LEU A 72 17.16 1.18 -10.12
CA LEU A 72 16.37 1.05 -8.90
C LEU A 72 15.31 -0.05 -9.01
N PRO A 73 14.47 -0.12 -10.08
CA PRO A 73 13.56 -1.24 -10.31
C PRO A 73 14.22 -2.62 -10.16
N LEU A 74 15.41 -2.82 -10.73
CA LEU A 74 16.15 -4.08 -10.62
C LEU A 74 16.48 -4.42 -9.15
N ILE A 75 17.01 -3.46 -8.40
CA ILE A 75 17.35 -3.64 -6.98
C ILE A 75 16.11 -4.00 -6.18
N VAL A 76 15.00 -3.27 -6.35
CA VAL A 76 13.80 -3.53 -5.54
C VAL A 76 13.08 -4.81 -5.96
N GLU A 77 13.15 -5.20 -7.25
CA GLU A 77 12.70 -6.51 -7.72
C GLU A 77 13.43 -7.64 -6.99
N GLU A 78 14.76 -7.57 -6.91
CA GLU A 78 15.58 -8.58 -6.23
C GLU A 78 15.22 -8.69 -4.73
N LEU A 79 15.10 -7.54 -4.04
CA LEU A 79 14.69 -7.49 -2.64
C LEU A 79 13.29 -8.09 -2.42
N ILE A 80 12.34 -7.81 -3.32
CA ILE A 80 10.99 -8.39 -3.27
C ILE A 80 11.05 -9.92 -3.47
N GLN A 81 11.85 -10.41 -4.42
CA GLN A 81 11.96 -11.86 -4.66
C GLN A 81 12.64 -12.57 -3.49
N ALA A 82 13.71 -12.00 -2.93
CA ALA A 82 14.35 -12.51 -1.72
C ALA A 82 13.35 -12.55 -0.54
N ARG A 83 12.51 -11.51 -0.39
CA ARG A 83 11.46 -11.47 0.63
C ARG A 83 10.40 -12.54 0.41
N LYS A 84 9.97 -12.77 -0.84
CA LYS A 84 9.03 -13.85 -1.18
C LYS A 84 9.60 -15.22 -0.80
N LYS A 85 10.88 -15.49 -1.10
CA LYS A 85 11.56 -16.72 -0.68
C LYS A 85 11.59 -16.87 0.84
N ALA A 86 11.92 -15.81 1.58
CA ALA A 86 11.90 -15.82 3.05
C ALA A 86 10.49 -16.11 3.62
N LYS A 87 9.44 -15.52 3.04
CA LYS A 87 8.04 -15.81 3.44
C LYS A 87 7.63 -17.25 3.16
N ARG A 88 8.07 -17.85 2.04
CA ARG A 88 7.81 -19.27 1.74
C ARG A 88 8.45 -20.19 2.77
N LEU A 89 9.75 -20.00 3.03
CA LEU A 89 10.46 -20.76 4.07
C LEU A 89 9.79 -20.60 5.45
N MET A 90 9.29 -19.40 5.77
CA MET A 90 8.60 -19.14 7.02
C MET A 90 7.28 -19.92 7.14
N ALA A 91 6.56 -20.09 6.03
CA ALA A 91 5.33 -20.88 6.00
C ALA A 91 5.59 -22.38 6.13
N GLU A 92 6.71 -22.87 5.57
CA GLU A 92 7.14 -24.28 5.64
C GLU A 92 7.76 -24.67 6.99
N ALA A 93 8.32 -23.70 7.72
CA ALA A 93 8.93 -23.94 9.02
C ALA A 93 7.90 -24.50 10.02
N LYS A 94 8.32 -25.48 10.84
CA LYS A 94 7.45 -26.12 11.85
C LYS A 94 7.67 -25.53 13.24
N ASP A 95 8.92 -25.27 13.60
CA ASP A 95 9.30 -24.80 14.92
C ASP A 95 9.11 -23.29 15.07
N LYS A 96 8.73 -22.89 16.29
CA LYS A 96 8.41 -21.50 16.62
C LYS A 96 9.63 -20.59 16.47
N MET A 97 10.83 -21.05 16.85
CA MET A 97 12.05 -20.26 16.82
C MET A 97 12.45 -19.90 15.38
N THR A 98 12.46 -20.87 14.47
CA THR A 98 12.77 -20.65 13.06
C THR A 98 11.73 -19.75 12.40
N LYS A 99 10.43 -19.92 12.71
CA LYS A 99 9.40 -18.96 12.26
C LYS A 99 9.70 -17.53 12.71
N MET A 100 10.12 -17.33 13.96
CA MET A 100 10.49 -16.01 14.47
C MET A 100 11.70 -15.41 13.74
N VAL A 101 12.76 -16.20 13.53
CA VAL A 101 13.97 -15.76 12.81
C VAL A 101 13.64 -15.40 11.35
N LEU A 102 12.86 -16.25 10.66
CA LEU A 102 12.44 -16.00 9.28
C LEU A 102 11.49 -14.81 9.16
N ASN A 103 10.64 -14.57 10.17
CA ASN A 103 9.86 -13.35 10.24
C ASN A 103 10.76 -12.12 10.38
N GLY A 104 11.79 -12.16 11.23
CA GLY A 104 12.81 -11.11 11.32
C GLY A 104 13.48 -10.85 9.96
N ARG A 105 13.88 -11.91 9.26
CA ARG A 105 14.49 -11.82 7.92
C ARG A 105 13.56 -11.16 6.88
N GLN A 106 12.29 -11.57 6.80
CA GLN A 106 11.36 -10.95 5.83
C GLN A 106 11.05 -9.49 6.17
N LEU A 107 11.01 -9.13 7.46
CA LEU A 107 10.86 -7.75 7.91
C LEU A 107 12.07 -6.90 7.54
N ALA A 108 13.29 -7.40 7.75
CA ALA A 108 14.51 -6.69 7.33
C ALA A 108 14.50 -6.42 5.82
N LEU A 109 14.15 -7.41 5.00
CA LEU A 109 14.02 -7.24 3.55
C LEU A 109 12.91 -6.25 3.16
N LYS A 110 11.78 -6.23 3.89
CA LYS A 110 10.73 -5.21 3.72
C LYS A 110 11.27 -3.81 3.97
N ILE A 111 12.00 -3.64 5.07
CA ILE A 111 12.60 -2.35 5.44
C ILE A 111 13.60 -1.93 4.38
N SER A 112 14.53 -2.81 3.97
CA SER A 112 15.50 -2.51 2.91
C SER A 112 14.84 -2.06 1.62
N ALA A 113 13.79 -2.75 1.16
CA ALA A 113 13.05 -2.37 -0.05
C ALA A 113 12.41 -0.98 0.08
N ASN A 114 11.80 -0.69 1.23
CA ASN A 114 11.23 0.64 1.49
C ASN A 114 12.31 1.72 1.65
N SER A 115 13.48 1.37 2.19
CA SER A 115 14.60 2.31 2.32
C SER A 115 15.18 2.73 0.99
N VAL A 116 15.00 1.97 -0.11
CA VAL A 116 15.44 2.39 -1.45
C VAL A 116 14.74 3.70 -1.85
N TYR A 117 13.42 3.81 -1.67
CA TYR A 117 12.71 5.06 -1.91
C TYR A 117 13.21 6.16 -0.94
N GLY A 118 13.38 5.82 0.34
CA GLY A 118 13.84 6.76 1.37
C GLY A 118 15.21 7.35 1.06
N TYR A 119 16.11 6.56 0.48
CA TYR A 119 17.43 6.99 0.04
C TYR A 119 17.34 8.08 -1.05
N THR A 120 16.42 7.94 -2.01
CA THR A 120 16.20 8.97 -3.05
C THR A 120 15.72 10.30 -2.47
N GLY A 121 14.99 10.28 -1.34
CA GLY A 121 14.47 11.48 -0.69
C GLY A 121 15.37 12.08 0.40
N ALA A 122 16.52 11.46 0.71
CA ALA A 122 17.36 11.86 1.84
C ALA A 122 18.26 13.06 1.50
N SER A 123 17.74 14.28 1.58
CA SER A 123 18.53 15.49 1.32
C SER A 123 19.56 15.82 2.39
N ALA A 124 19.28 15.48 3.65
CA ALA A 124 20.20 15.71 4.78
C ALA A 124 21.07 14.46 5.00
N GLY A 125 22.36 14.54 4.64
CA GLY A 125 23.33 13.45 4.83
C GLY A 125 23.23 12.31 3.80
N GLY A 126 22.34 12.40 2.81
CA GLY A 126 22.31 11.46 1.69
C GLY A 126 23.37 11.80 0.65
N GLN A 127 23.99 10.77 0.07
CA GLN A 127 25.06 10.93 -0.93
C GLN A 127 24.54 11.22 -2.34
N LEU A 128 23.28 10.85 -2.64
CA LEU A 128 22.68 11.00 -3.97
C LEU A 128 21.17 11.29 -3.89
N PRO A 129 20.73 12.42 -3.33
CA PRO A 129 19.31 12.78 -3.30
C PRO A 129 18.78 13.05 -4.71
N CYS A 130 17.60 12.53 -5.02
CA CYS A 130 16.80 12.86 -6.20
C CYS A 130 15.34 12.98 -5.78
N LEU A 131 14.95 14.22 -5.47
CA LEU A 131 13.62 14.54 -4.97
C LEU A 131 12.54 14.27 -6.02
N GLU A 132 12.88 14.38 -7.31
CA GLU A 132 11.98 14.10 -8.43
C GLU A 132 11.47 12.67 -8.37
N VAL A 133 12.34 11.70 -8.09
CA VAL A 133 11.96 10.28 -7.92
C VAL A 133 11.11 10.11 -6.67
N ALA A 134 11.53 10.63 -5.51
CA ALA A 134 10.81 10.48 -4.25
C ALA A 134 9.40 11.12 -4.29
N LEU A 135 9.29 12.32 -4.86
CA LEU A 135 8.03 13.03 -5.05
C LEU A 135 7.14 12.31 -6.05
N SER A 136 7.70 11.75 -7.13
CA SER A 136 6.92 10.97 -8.10
C SER A 136 6.32 9.72 -7.48
N ILE A 137 7.10 8.97 -6.71
CA ILE A 137 6.63 7.76 -6.00
C ILE A 137 5.47 8.12 -5.05
N THR A 138 5.64 9.15 -4.23
CA THR A 138 4.61 9.55 -3.26
C THR A 138 3.37 10.16 -3.92
N THR A 139 3.53 10.83 -5.07
CA THR A 139 2.41 11.37 -5.85
C THR A 139 1.58 10.25 -6.46
N LEU A 140 2.23 9.30 -7.14
CA LEU A 140 1.54 8.13 -7.68
C LEU A 140 0.84 7.34 -6.57
N GLY A 141 1.49 7.15 -5.41
CA GLY A 141 0.87 6.49 -4.26
C GLY A 141 -0.42 7.18 -3.79
N ARG A 142 -0.44 8.52 -3.73
CA ARG A 142 -1.66 9.28 -3.39
C ARG A 142 -2.76 9.09 -4.44
N CYS A 143 -2.42 9.26 -5.72
CA CYS A 143 -3.37 9.08 -6.82
C CYS A 143 -3.95 7.66 -6.85
N MET A 144 -3.15 6.65 -6.51
CA MET A 144 -3.61 5.26 -6.43
C MET A 144 -4.63 5.04 -5.31
N ILE A 145 -4.43 5.65 -4.14
CA ILE A 145 -5.41 5.56 -3.04
C ILE A 145 -6.73 6.24 -3.42
N GLU A 146 -6.66 7.42 -4.04
CA GLU A 146 -7.85 8.15 -4.53
C GLU A 146 -8.59 7.36 -5.60
N LYS A 147 -7.87 6.85 -6.60
CA LYS A 147 -8.44 5.96 -7.64
C LYS A 147 -9.04 4.70 -7.04
N THR A 148 -8.41 4.11 -6.02
CA THR A 148 -8.95 2.94 -5.32
C THR A 148 -10.26 3.28 -4.64
N LYS A 149 -10.34 4.42 -3.94
CA LYS A 149 -11.58 4.89 -3.32
C LYS A 149 -12.69 5.06 -4.35
N GLU A 150 -12.44 5.78 -5.44
CA GLU A 150 -13.42 6.01 -6.50
C GLU A 150 -13.91 4.69 -7.11
N LYS A 151 -13.01 3.73 -7.35
CA LYS A 151 -13.34 2.42 -7.91
C LYS A 151 -14.14 1.55 -6.95
N VAL A 152 -13.82 1.56 -5.65
CA VAL A 152 -14.62 0.86 -4.63
C VAL A 152 -16.04 1.41 -4.62
N GLU A 153 -16.20 2.73 -4.51
CA GLU A 153 -17.52 3.37 -4.36
C GLU A 153 -18.36 3.27 -5.66
N SER A 154 -17.71 3.29 -6.82
CA SER A 154 -18.39 3.12 -8.12
C SER A 154 -18.72 1.68 -8.48
N PHE A 155 -17.97 0.68 -8.02
CA PHE A 155 -18.28 -0.72 -8.30
C PHE A 155 -19.29 -1.29 -7.29
N TYR A 156 -19.11 -1.02 -6.00
CA TYR A 156 -19.88 -1.63 -4.93
C TYR A 156 -21.01 -0.70 -4.47
N ASN A 157 -22.05 -0.57 -5.29
CA ASN A 157 -23.23 0.23 -5.00
C ASN A 157 -24.53 -0.46 -5.42
N GLN A 158 -25.65 0.10 -4.96
CA GLN A 158 -26.99 -0.43 -5.22
C GLN A 158 -27.39 -0.43 -6.69
N GLN A 159 -26.88 0.53 -7.48
CA GLN A 159 -27.15 0.57 -8.93
C GLN A 159 -26.52 -0.62 -9.66
N ASN A 160 -25.40 -1.13 -9.15
CA ASN A 160 -24.74 -2.33 -9.67
C ASN A 160 -25.23 -3.64 -9.01
N GLY A 161 -26.34 -3.60 -8.27
CA GLY A 161 -26.97 -4.78 -7.68
C GLY A 161 -26.43 -5.23 -6.33
N TYR A 162 -25.57 -4.44 -5.67
CA TYR A 162 -25.13 -4.71 -4.29
C TYR A 162 -26.20 -4.25 -3.27
N LYS A 163 -26.28 -4.90 -2.11
CA LYS A 163 -27.28 -4.56 -1.07
C LYS A 163 -27.15 -3.13 -0.54
N HIS A 164 -25.92 -2.63 -0.47
CA HIS A 164 -25.58 -1.33 0.11
C HIS A 164 -24.56 -0.59 -0.77
N ASN A 165 -24.43 0.72 -0.55
CA ASN A 165 -23.38 1.52 -1.13
C ASN A 165 -22.14 1.42 -0.23
N ALA A 166 -21.05 0.91 -0.79
CA ALA A 166 -19.77 0.88 -0.11
C ALA A 166 -19.22 2.30 0.06
N VAL A 167 -18.56 2.55 1.19
CA VAL A 167 -17.94 3.84 1.50
C VAL A 167 -16.53 3.59 2.01
N VAL A 168 -15.56 4.33 1.47
CA VAL A 168 -14.20 4.31 2.03
C VAL A 168 -14.12 5.27 3.21
N VAL A 169 -14.11 4.71 4.42
CA VAL A 169 -14.13 5.47 5.68
C VAL A 169 -12.77 6.04 6.04
N TYR A 170 -11.69 5.42 5.56
CA TYR A 170 -10.33 5.89 5.80
C TYR A 170 -9.34 5.32 4.78
N GLY A 171 -8.18 5.96 4.66
CA GLY A 171 -7.04 5.42 3.91
C GLY A 171 -5.72 5.92 4.47
N ASP A 172 -4.84 5.00 4.86
CA ASP A 172 -3.54 5.29 5.45
C ASP A 172 -2.43 4.73 4.59
N THR A 173 -1.67 5.63 3.95
CA THR A 173 -0.43 5.39 3.19
C THR A 173 -0.54 4.39 2.03
N ASP A 174 -0.80 3.13 2.31
CA ASP A 174 -0.91 1.99 1.40
C ASP A 174 -2.19 1.18 1.56
N SER A 175 -3.03 1.55 2.53
CA SER A 175 -4.28 0.84 2.83
C SER A 175 -5.53 1.72 2.64
N VAL A 176 -6.63 1.08 2.26
CA VAL A 176 -7.99 1.65 2.25
C VAL A 176 -8.90 0.82 3.14
N MET A 177 -9.74 1.49 3.91
CA MET A 177 -10.69 0.89 4.84
C MET A 177 -12.11 1.11 4.31
N VAL A 178 -12.77 0.03 3.97
CA VAL A 178 -14.03 0.02 3.25
C VAL A 178 -15.15 -0.50 4.14
N LYS A 179 -16.20 0.31 4.30
CA LYS A 179 -17.49 -0.10 4.86
C LYS A 179 -18.37 -0.58 3.70
N PHE A 180 -18.58 -1.89 3.58
CA PHE A 180 -19.49 -2.45 2.57
C PHE A 180 -20.97 -2.41 2.98
N GLY A 181 -21.27 -2.11 4.25
CA GLY A 181 -22.64 -1.97 4.77
C GLY A 181 -23.27 -3.26 5.30
N THR A 182 -22.68 -4.43 5.05
CA THR A 182 -23.10 -5.69 5.69
C THR A 182 -22.71 -5.71 7.17
N SER A 183 -23.53 -6.37 7.99
CA SER A 183 -23.22 -6.69 9.39
C SER A 183 -22.49 -8.02 9.57
N ASP A 184 -22.40 -8.84 8.52
CA ASP A 184 -21.73 -10.14 8.55
C ASP A 184 -20.24 -10.02 8.20
N ILE A 185 -19.39 -10.53 9.10
CA ILE A 185 -17.93 -10.53 8.93
C ILE A 185 -17.54 -11.44 7.75
N ALA A 186 -18.21 -12.57 7.55
CA ALA A 186 -17.88 -13.48 6.46
C ALA A 186 -18.18 -12.85 5.09
N GLU A 187 -19.35 -12.25 4.93
CA GLU A 187 -19.72 -11.47 3.73
C GLU A 187 -18.74 -10.30 3.51
N ALA A 188 -18.38 -9.55 4.55
CA ALA A 188 -17.40 -8.45 4.44
C ALA A 188 -16.02 -8.95 3.96
N MET A 189 -15.53 -10.07 4.49
CA MET A 189 -14.27 -10.68 4.05
C MET A 189 -14.33 -11.11 2.58
N GLN A 190 -15.46 -11.67 2.15
CA GLN A 190 -15.64 -12.10 0.76
C GLN A 190 -15.65 -10.91 -0.20
N LEU A 191 -16.42 -9.86 0.12
CA LEU A 191 -16.45 -8.61 -0.65
C LEU A 191 -15.08 -7.94 -0.68
N GLY A 192 -14.34 -7.95 0.43
CA GLY A 192 -12.99 -7.42 0.50
C GLY A 192 -12.01 -8.15 -0.43
N LYS A 193 -12.06 -9.49 -0.48
CA LYS A 193 -11.23 -10.29 -1.40
C LYS A 193 -11.58 -10.02 -2.86
N GLU A 194 -12.87 -10.00 -3.19
CA GLU A 194 -13.36 -9.69 -4.53
C GLU A 194 -12.91 -8.29 -4.98
N ALA A 195 -13.08 -7.29 -4.10
CA ALA A 195 -12.68 -5.91 -4.38
C ALA A 195 -11.17 -5.79 -4.60
N ALA A 196 -10.36 -6.46 -3.78
CA ALA A 196 -8.91 -6.50 -3.94
C ALA A 196 -8.50 -7.05 -5.31
N GLU A 197 -9.06 -8.18 -5.72
CA GLU A 197 -8.76 -8.81 -7.01
C GLU A 197 -9.25 -7.97 -8.20
N ARG A 198 -10.48 -7.44 -8.12
CA ARG A 198 -11.09 -6.63 -9.17
C ARG A 198 -10.31 -5.34 -9.39
N ILE A 199 -10.01 -4.61 -8.31
CA ILE A 199 -9.34 -3.32 -8.38
C ILE A 199 -7.86 -3.47 -8.73
N SER A 200 -7.20 -4.57 -8.36
CA SER A 200 -5.82 -4.84 -8.78
C SER A 200 -5.64 -4.81 -10.30
N LYS A 201 -6.68 -5.19 -11.07
CA LYS A 201 -6.65 -5.16 -12.54
C LYS A 201 -6.66 -3.75 -13.15
N GLU A 202 -7.00 -2.74 -12.37
CA GLU A 202 -7.01 -1.32 -12.79
C GLU A 202 -5.63 -0.64 -12.70
N PHE A 203 -4.63 -1.36 -12.20
CA PHE A 203 -3.26 -0.88 -12.00
C PHE A 203 -2.25 -1.67 -12.84
N LEU A 204 -1.11 -1.04 -13.13
CA LEU A 204 -0.02 -1.67 -13.85
C LEU A 204 0.65 -2.75 -12.99
N SER A 205 0.97 -3.90 -13.59
CA SER A 205 1.80 -4.92 -12.93
C SER A 205 3.16 -4.32 -12.53
N PRO A 206 3.71 -4.62 -11.34
CA PRO A 206 3.29 -5.62 -10.35
C PRO A 206 2.41 -5.07 -9.20
N ILE A 207 1.80 -3.89 -9.36
CA ILE A 207 0.94 -3.30 -8.35
C ILE A 207 -0.28 -4.21 -8.13
N LYS A 208 -0.51 -4.58 -6.87
CA LYS A 208 -1.68 -5.34 -6.47
C LYS A 208 -2.17 -4.93 -5.10
N LEU A 209 -3.48 -4.96 -4.95
CA LEU A 209 -4.19 -4.79 -3.71
C LEU A 209 -4.49 -6.18 -3.12
N GLU A 210 -4.32 -6.34 -1.82
CA GLU A 210 -4.61 -7.58 -1.10
C GLU A 210 -5.61 -7.29 0.02
N PHE A 211 -6.59 -8.18 0.19
CA PHE A 211 -7.39 -8.17 1.39
C PHE A 211 -6.52 -8.61 2.58
N GLU A 212 -6.48 -7.80 3.64
CA GLU A 212 -5.65 -8.10 4.81
C GLU A 212 -6.50 -8.64 5.98
N LYS A 213 -7.59 -7.95 6.32
CA LYS A 213 -8.36 -8.18 7.56
C LYS A 213 -9.69 -7.43 7.56
N VAL A 214 -10.55 -7.77 8.52
CA VAL A 214 -11.75 -7.00 8.88
C VAL A 214 -11.60 -6.48 10.32
N TYR A 215 -12.05 -5.25 10.57
CA TYR A 215 -12.26 -4.73 11.92
C TYR A 215 -13.76 -4.77 12.29
N CYS A 216 -14.12 -5.33 13.45
CA CYS A 216 -15.50 -5.35 13.93
C CYS A 216 -15.63 -5.57 15.46
N PRO A 217 -15.98 -4.56 16.28
CA PRO A 217 -16.22 -3.16 15.91
C PRO A 217 -14.92 -2.42 15.59
N TYR A 218 -15.05 -1.21 15.02
CA TYR A 218 -13.95 -0.34 14.62
C TYR A 218 -14.14 1.10 15.14
N LEU A 219 -13.14 1.61 15.86
CA LEU A 219 -13.09 2.98 16.40
C LEU A 219 -12.04 3.79 15.64
N LEU A 220 -12.50 4.80 14.90
CA LEU A 220 -11.64 5.71 14.15
C LEU A 220 -11.70 7.12 14.75
N LEU A 221 -10.62 7.51 15.44
CA LEU A 221 -10.54 8.79 16.15
C LEU A 221 -9.99 9.89 15.26
N ASN A 222 -8.86 9.62 14.61
CA ASN A 222 -8.10 10.59 13.83
C ASN A 222 -7.18 9.88 12.83
N LYS A 223 -6.51 10.67 11.97
CA LYS A 223 -5.43 10.16 11.11
C LYS A 223 -4.40 9.40 11.97
N LYS A 224 -4.10 8.16 11.59
CA LYS A 224 -3.17 7.25 12.29
C LYS A 224 -3.54 6.93 13.75
N ARG A 225 -4.78 7.20 14.16
CA ARG A 225 -5.28 6.94 15.53
C ARG A 225 -6.61 6.18 15.48
N TYR A 226 -6.55 4.87 15.63
CA TYR A 226 -7.71 3.98 15.56
C TYR A 226 -7.48 2.68 16.32
N ALA A 227 -8.58 2.01 16.67
CA ALA A 227 -8.59 0.71 17.33
C ALA A 227 -9.71 -0.17 16.77
N GLY A 228 -9.54 -1.49 16.82
CA GLY A 228 -10.61 -2.41 16.45
C GLY A 228 -10.28 -3.85 16.79
N LEU A 229 -11.31 -4.68 16.87
CA LEU A 229 -11.12 -6.12 16.94
C LEU A 229 -10.78 -6.65 15.55
N LEU A 230 -9.60 -7.24 15.41
CA LEU A 230 -9.06 -7.70 14.13
C LEU A 230 -9.49 -9.13 13.85
N TYR A 231 -10.07 -9.36 12.69
CA TYR A 231 -10.47 -10.68 12.18
C TYR A 231 -9.68 -11.02 10.92
N THR A 232 -8.94 -12.13 10.94
CA THR A 232 -8.41 -12.80 9.73
C THR A 232 -9.25 -14.01 9.31
N ASN A 233 -10.12 -14.49 10.21
CA ASN A 233 -11.13 -15.51 9.98
C ASN A 233 -12.50 -15.00 10.48
N PRO A 234 -13.63 -15.49 9.95
CA PRO A 234 -14.95 -14.93 10.27
C PRO A 234 -15.50 -15.33 11.65
N THR A 235 -14.91 -16.32 12.34
CA THR A 235 -15.50 -16.90 13.55
C THR A 235 -14.97 -16.30 14.83
N LYS A 236 -13.69 -15.91 14.88
CA LYS A 236 -13.07 -15.38 16.10
C LYS A 236 -12.08 -14.27 15.78
N TYR A 237 -12.14 -13.19 16.55
CA TYR A 237 -11.14 -12.13 16.48
C TYR A 237 -9.78 -12.64 16.98
N ASP A 238 -8.71 -12.20 16.32
CA ASP A 238 -7.34 -12.59 16.66
C ASP A 238 -6.82 -11.80 17.86
N LYS A 239 -7.03 -10.48 17.83
CA LYS A 239 -6.64 -9.53 18.89
C LYS A 239 -7.33 -8.18 18.72
N MET A 240 -7.26 -7.36 19.76
CA MET A 240 -7.49 -5.93 19.64
C MET A 240 -6.24 -5.28 19.01
N ASP A 241 -6.41 -4.60 17.89
CA ASP A 241 -5.34 -3.86 17.23
C ASP A 241 -5.49 -2.38 17.55
N CYS A 242 -4.42 -1.77 18.04
CA CYS A 242 -4.36 -0.40 18.51
C CYS A 242 -3.28 0.33 17.72
N LYS A 243 -3.65 1.39 16.98
CA LYS A 243 -2.72 2.18 16.16
C LYS A 243 -2.70 3.63 16.65
N GLY A 244 -1.53 4.09 17.07
CA GLY A 244 -1.26 5.49 17.42
C GLY A 244 -2.03 6.04 18.63
N ILE A 245 -2.76 5.18 19.36
CA ILE A 245 -3.39 5.53 20.63
C ILE A 245 -2.38 5.40 21.78
N GLU A 246 -2.72 6.00 22.91
CA GLU A 246 -1.87 6.16 24.09
C GLU A 246 -1.32 4.81 24.59
N THR A 247 -2.14 3.75 24.57
CA THR A 247 -1.78 2.42 25.08
C THR A 247 -0.63 1.72 24.35
N VAL A 248 -0.27 2.17 23.14
CA VAL A 248 0.86 1.59 22.37
C VAL A 248 2.05 2.54 22.28
N ARG A 249 1.94 3.72 22.89
CA ARG A 249 2.99 4.73 22.93
C ARG A 249 3.84 4.55 24.18
N ARG A 250 5.16 4.76 24.04
CA ARG A 250 6.15 4.51 25.11
C ARG A 250 6.44 5.74 25.96
N ASP A 251 5.86 6.89 25.62
CA ASP A 251 6.01 8.16 26.33
C ASP A 251 4.96 8.38 27.43
N PHE A 252 4.03 7.45 27.62
CA PHE A 252 3.05 7.47 28.72
C PHE A 252 3.43 6.49 29.83
N CYS A 253 2.95 6.75 31.05
CA CYS A 253 3.12 5.83 32.17
C CYS A 253 2.19 4.62 32.03
N ILE A 254 2.52 3.50 32.70
CA ILE A 254 1.78 2.22 32.62
C ILE A 254 0.32 2.34 33.09
N LEU A 255 -0.01 3.36 33.89
CA LEU A 255 -1.36 3.59 34.39
C LEU A 255 -2.36 3.98 33.27
N ILE A 256 -1.86 4.59 32.19
CA ILE A 256 -2.64 5.09 31.04
C ILE A 256 -2.71 4.00 29.97
#